data_AF-A0A9X1NCV4-F1
#
_entry.id   AF-A0A9X1NCV4-F1
#
_cell.length_a   1.000
_cell.length_b   1.000
_cell.length_c   1.000
_cell.angle_alpha   90.00
_cell.angle_beta   90.00
_cell.angle_gamma   90.00
#
_symmetry.space_group_name_H-M   'P 1'
#
loop_
_entity.id
_entity.type
_entity.pdbx_description
1 polymer ?
#
loop_
_entity_poly.entity_id
_entity_poly.type
_entity_poly.pdbx_seq_one_letter_code
_entity_poly.pdbx_strand_id
1 'polypeptide(L)'
;MSERKFRIAYAPGMRQLLGVLGCGPRFSGVLVDEEAVRVRLGWAFQATVPRSAIASADPDDRPVFCLGVHGWRSTWLVNGSPRHLVRIQLSVGVHARVLGWKVPLTTLFVSVEDRDELIRLIRPAGPANGARKTSRARRIRLPSPVMKPGLARDARVMHTPSRPTVSH
;
A
#
# COMPACT_ATOMS: atom_id res chain seq x y z
N MET A 1 -29.47 -8.25 5.95
CA MET A 1 -28.24 -8.64 6.66
C MET A 1 -27.59 -9.86 6.00
N SER A 2 -26.95 -9.68 4.85
CA SER A 2 -26.12 -10.71 4.20
C SER A 2 -24.64 -10.34 4.28
N GLU A 3 -23.88 -10.99 5.17
CA GLU A 3 -22.41 -10.85 5.19
C GLU A 3 -21.77 -11.68 4.07
N ARG A 4 -20.83 -11.09 3.31
CA ARG A 4 -19.97 -11.82 2.37
C ARG A 4 -18.51 -11.73 2.79
N LYS A 5 -17.82 -12.89 2.81
CA LYS A 5 -16.39 -13.01 3.06
C LYS A 5 -15.60 -13.19 1.76
N PHE A 6 -14.65 -12.30 1.53
CA PHE A 6 -13.60 -12.44 0.52
C PHE A 6 -12.30 -12.91 1.19
N ARG A 7 -11.56 -13.82 0.55
CA ARG A 7 -10.25 -14.27 1.07
C ARG A 7 -9.15 -13.29 0.65
N ILE A 8 -8.15 -13.11 1.51
CA ILE A 8 -6.89 -12.47 1.12
C ILE A 8 -6.19 -13.38 0.11
N ALA A 9 -5.74 -12.85 -1.03
CA ALA A 9 -4.91 -13.58 -1.97
C ALA A 9 -3.50 -13.77 -1.40
N TYR A 10 -2.94 -14.98 -1.52
CA TYR A 10 -1.58 -15.30 -1.10
C TYR A 10 -0.73 -15.77 -2.28
N ALA A 11 0.52 -15.31 -2.35
CA ALA A 11 1.50 -15.88 -3.28
C ALA A 11 1.91 -17.31 -2.84
N PRO A 12 2.34 -18.18 -3.78
CA PRO A 12 2.93 -19.48 -3.47
C PRO A 12 4.08 -19.37 -2.44
N GLY A 13 4.18 -20.33 -1.51
CA GLY A 13 5.14 -20.34 -0.41
C GLY A 13 4.85 -19.31 0.71
N MET A 14 4.42 -18.11 0.35
CA MET A 14 4.10 -17.03 1.30
C MET A 14 2.85 -17.35 2.14
N ARG A 15 1.92 -18.15 1.61
CA ARG A 15 0.78 -18.71 2.35
C ARG A 15 1.22 -19.51 3.58
N GLN A 16 2.30 -20.29 3.47
CA GLN A 16 2.87 -21.09 4.55
C GLN A 16 3.58 -20.19 5.57
N LEU A 17 4.48 -19.31 5.12
CA LEU A 17 5.23 -18.39 5.97
C LEU A 17 4.31 -17.48 6.80
N LEU A 18 3.37 -16.79 6.15
CA LEU A 18 2.37 -15.97 6.85
C LEU A 18 1.42 -16.82 7.69
N GLY A 19 1.19 -18.08 7.32
CA GLY A 19 0.44 -19.06 8.11
C GLY A 19 1.05 -19.31 9.48
N VAL A 20 2.35 -19.62 9.54
CA VAL A 20 3.11 -19.82 10.78
C VAL A 20 3.11 -18.56 11.65
N LEU A 21 3.20 -17.37 11.03
CA LEU A 21 3.12 -16.07 11.71
C LEU A 21 1.69 -15.66 12.13
N GLY A 22 0.72 -16.58 12.16
CA GLY A 22 -0.67 -16.31 12.57
C GLY A 22 -1.47 -15.43 11.60
N CYS A 23 -0.94 -15.15 10.42
CA CYS A 23 -1.46 -14.25 9.39
C CYS A 23 -1.94 -15.01 8.13
N GLY A 24 -2.18 -16.32 8.24
CA GLY A 24 -2.68 -17.16 7.16
C GLY A 24 -4.19 -17.04 6.88
N PRO A 25 -4.71 -17.77 5.88
CA PRO A 25 -6.10 -17.62 5.39
C PRO A 25 -7.19 -17.87 6.43
N ARG A 26 -6.94 -18.68 7.48
CA ARG A 26 -7.92 -18.97 8.54
C ARG A 26 -8.31 -17.72 9.34
N PHE A 27 -7.35 -16.83 9.58
CA PHE A 27 -7.50 -15.65 10.45
C PHE A 27 -7.58 -14.32 9.68
N SER A 28 -7.70 -14.41 8.35
CA SER A 28 -7.58 -13.27 7.43
C SER A 28 -8.74 -13.23 6.44
N GLY A 29 -8.99 -12.05 5.88
CA GLY A 29 -10.06 -11.83 4.91
C GLY A 29 -10.60 -10.40 4.92
N VAL A 30 -11.52 -10.14 4.01
CA VAL A 30 -12.40 -8.97 4.03
C VAL A 30 -13.82 -9.46 4.23
N LEU A 31 -14.48 -9.04 5.31
CA LEU A 31 -15.92 -9.21 5.50
C LEU A 31 -16.60 -7.94 5.01
N VAL A 32 -17.70 -8.08 4.28
CA VAL A 32 -18.55 -6.98 3.85
C VAL A 32 -19.96 -7.28 4.29
N ASP A 33 -20.53 -6.37 5.09
CA ASP A 33 -21.93 -6.35 5.47
C ASP A 33 -22.63 -5.11 4.88
N GLU A 34 -23.86 -4.82 5.31
CA GLU A 34 -24.66 -3.69 4.82
C GLU A 34 -24.16 -2.32 5.32
N GLU A 35 -23.40 -2.28 6.42
CA GLU A 35 -22.91 -1.06 7.07
C GLU A 35 -21.41 -0.83 6.86
N ALA A 36 -20.60 -1.89 6.83
CA ALA A 36 -19.16 -1.84 6.99
C ALA A 36 -18.38 -2.85 6.13
N VAL A 37 -17.08 -2.54 5.96
CA VAL A 37 -16.04 -3.41 5.40
C VAL A 37 -15.02 -3.67 6.50
N ARG A 38 -14.88 -4.92 6.92
CA ARG A 38 -14.01 -5.37 8.02
C ARG A 38 -12.81 -6.12 7.45
N VAL A 39 -11.62 -5.53 7.50
CA VAL A 39 -10.40 -6.09 6.90
C VAL A 39 -9.49 -6.66 7.99
N ARG A 40 -9.02 -7.90 7.81
CA ARG A 40 -8.08 -8.56 8.72
C ARG A 40 -6.96 -9.28 7.99
N LEU A 41 -5.75 -9.16 8.55
CA LEU A 41 -4.63 -10.05 8.27
C LEU A 41 -4.10 -10.58 9.61
N GLY A 42 -4.63 -11.74 10.03
CA GLY A 42 -4.33 -12.37 11.31
C GLY A 42 -4.55 -11.46 12.52
N TRP A 43 -3.50 -11.33 13.33
CA TRP A 43 -3.36 -10.37 14.42
C TRP A 43 -2.62 -9.08 13.99
N ALA A 44 -1.91 -9.11 12.86
CA ALA A 44 -1.02 -8.04 12.43
C ALA A 44 -1.77 -6.80 11.88
N PHE A 45 -2.94 -6.99 11.26
CA PHE A 45 -3.82 -5.89 10.84
C PHE A 45 -5.30 -6.17 11.16
N GLN A 46 -6.00 -5.14 11.66
CA GLN A 46 -7.45 -5.10 11.74
C GLN A 46 -7.95 -3.68 11.42
N ALA A 47 -8.95 -3.54 10.54
CA ALA A 47 -9.71 -2.31 10.36
C ALA A 47 -11.21 -2.60 10.22
N THR A 48 -12.04 -1.67 10.69
CA THR A 48 -13.47 -1.60 10.37
C THR A 48 -13.71 -0.26 9.69
N VAL A 49 -14.20 -0.30 8.46
CA VAL A 49 -14.44 0.87 7.61
C VAL A 49 -15.94 0.97 7.35
N PRO A 50 -16.65 2.01 7.84
CA PRO A 50 -18.04 2.24 7.45
C PRO A 50 -18.13 2.43 5.94
N ARG A 51 -19.13 1.83 5.28
CA ARG A 51 -19.32 1.94 3.82
C ARG A 51 -19.54 3.39 3.37
N SER A 52 -20.19 4.19 4.22
CA SER A 52 -20.35 5.65 4.05
C SER A 52 -19.04 6.44 4.09
N ALA A 53 -17.97 5.88 4.66
CA ALA A 53 -16.63 6.49 4.66
C ALA A 53 -15.78 6.11 3.44
N ILE A 54 -16.26 5.22 2.55
CA ILE A 54 -15.56 4.87 1.30
C ILE A 54 -15.86 5.94 0.25
N ALA A 55 -14.80 6.59 -0.26
CA ALA A 55 -14.87 7.54 -1.38
C ALA A 55 -14.74 6.83 -2.74
N SER A 56 -13.85 5.83 -2.83
CA SER A 56 -13.75 4.96 -4.01
C SER A 56 -13.21 3.58 -3.64
N ALA A 57 -13.51 2.61 -4.50
CA ALA A 57 -12.89 1.29 -4.49
C ALA A 57 -12.56 0.92 -5.94
N ASP A 58 -11.29 0.64 -6.21
CA ASP A 58 -10.72 0.58 -7.55
C ASP A 58 -9.63 -0.51 -7.64
N PRO A 59 -9.40 -1.11 -8.82
CA PRO A 59 -8.28 -2.03 -9.00
C PRO A 59 -6.95 -1.27 -8.95
N ASP A 60 -5.93 -1.87 -8.34
CA ASP A 60 -4.55 -1.40 -8.43
C ASP A 60 -3.65 -2.57 -8.89
N ASP A 61 -3.01 -2.39 -10.04
CA ASP A 61 -2.14 -3.38 -10.68
C ASP A 61 -0.66 -2.94 -10.67
N ARG A 62 -0.30 -1.95 -9.85
CA ARG A 62 1.10 -1.50 -9.70
C ARG A 62 2.00 -2.62 -9.14
N PRO A 63 3.29 -2.65 -9.50
CA PRO A 63 4.24 -3.58 -8.89
C PRO A 63 4.42 -3.28 -7.40
N VAL A 64 4.32 -4.32 -6.57
CA VAL A 64 4.53 -4.27 -5.12
C VAL A 64 5.44 -5.42 -4.71
N PHE A 65 6.57 -5.10 -4.09
CA PHE A 65 7.58 -6.09 -3.68
C PHE A 65 7.48 -6.49 -2.19
N CYS A 66 6.64 -5.79 -1.42
CA CYS A 66 6.42 -6.05 0.01
C CYS A 66 5.15 -6.89 0.23
N LEU A 67 5.19 -7.79 1.22
CA LEU A 67 4.06 -8.63 1.64
C LEU A 67 3.86 -8.50 3.16
N GLY A 68 2.63 -8.64 3.63
CA GLY A 68 2.24 -8.47 5.03
C GLY A 68 1.51 -7.15 5.27
N VAL A 69 2.00 -6.34 6.21
CA VAL A 69 1.40 -5.07 6.63
C VAL A 69 2.44 -3.96 6.55
N HIS A 70 2.25 -3.00 5.65
CA HIS A 70 3.19 -1.91 5.37
C HIS A 70 2.45 -0.58 5.29
N GLY A 71 3.01 0.53 5.74
CA GLY A 71 2.29 1.80 5.67
C GLY A 71 3.10 3.05 5.99
N TRP A 72 2.57 4.19 5.53
CA TRP A 72 3.14 5.52 5.70
C TRP A 72 2.03 6.57 5.61
N ARG A 73 2.03 7.57 6.51
CA ARG A 73 1.07 8.70 6.51
C ARG A 73 -0.38 8.27 6.21
N SER A 74 -0.94 7.41 7.06
CA SER A 74 -2.31 6.88 6.99
C SER A 74 -2.66 6.05 5.75
N THR A 75 -1.68 5.77 4.89
CA THR A 75 -1.79 4.86 3.75
C THR A 75 -1.22 3.50 4.14
N TRP A 76 -2.01 2.43 3.99
CA TRP A 76 -1.64 1.08 4.40
C TRP A 76 -1.82 0.07 3.26
N LEU A 77 -0.88 -0.86 3.15
CA LEU A 77 -0.88 -2.04 2.30
C LEU A 77 -1.02 -3.28 3.20
N VAL A 78 -1.98 -4.15 2.89
CA VAL A 78 -2.34 -5.35 3.67
C VAL A 78 -2.52 -6.50 2.69
N ASN A 79 -1.45 -7.26 2.44
CA ASN A 79 -1.42 -8.20 1.32
C ASN A 79 -0.69 -9.52 1.61
N GLY A 80 -1.25 -10.63 1.13
CA GLY A 80 -0.54 -11.91 1.03
C GLY A 80 0.11 -12.13 -0.35
N SER A 81 -0.23 -11.28 -1.33
CA SER A 81 0.13 -11.40 -2.74
C SER A 81 0.56 -10.03 -3.30
N PRO A 82 1.48 -9.97 -4.28
CA PRO A 82 1.79 -8.74 -5.01
C PRO A 82 0.76 -8.43 -6.11
N ARG A 83 -0.27 -9.26 -6.29
CA ARG A 83 -1.34 -9.14 -7.31
C ARG A 83 -2.73 -9.02 -6.67
N HIS A 84 -3.72 -8.67 -7.50
CA HIS A 84 -5.14 -8.58 -7.13
C HIS A 84 -5.43 -7.57 -6.00
N LEU A 85 -4.72 -6.42 -6.02
CA LEU A 85 -4.94 -5.36 -5.03
C LEU A 85 -6.20 -4.56 -5.37
N VAL A 86 -7.05 -4.32 -4.37
CA VAL A 86 -8.05 -3.25 -4.38
C VAL A 86 -7.47 -2.05 -3.64
N ARG A 87 -7.49 -0.87 -4.27
CA ARG A 87 -7.36 0.42 -3.57
C ARG A 87 -8.73 0.81 -3.04
N ILE A 88 -8.83 1.04 -1.73
CA ILE A 88 -9.99 1.63 -1.08
C ILE A 88 -9.55 3.02 -0.57
N GLN A 89 -10.13 4.07 -1.15
CA GLN A 89 -9.91 5.45 -0.73
C GLN A 89 -11.03 5.87 0.22
N LEU A 90 -10.70 6.47 1.36
CA LEU A 90 -11.69 6.95 2.32
C LEU A 90 -11.93 8.46 2.20
N SER A 91 -13.19 8.88 2.39
CA SER A 91 -13.60 10.29 2.47
C SER A 91 -13.30 10.89 3.85
N VAL A 92 -13.49 10.09 4.90
CA VAL A 92 -13.20 10.41 6.30
C VAL A 92 -12.16 9.42 6.82
N GLY A 93 -11.14 9.92 7.52
CA GLY A 93 -10.12 9.07 8.13
C GLY A 93 -10.67 8.23 9.28
N VAL A 94 -10.40 6.93 9.27
CA VAL A 94 -10.76 5.99 10.36
C VAL A 94 -9.50 5.52 11.09
N HIS A 95 -9.66 4.67 12.10
CA HIS A 95 -8.54 4.01 12.78
C HIS A 95 -8.48 2.52 12.44
N ALA A 96 -7.27 2.05 12.14
CA ALA A 96 -6.93 0.63 12.10
C ALA A 96 -6.11 0.24 13.35
N ARG A 97 -5.92 -1.06 13.55
CA ARG A 97 -4.90 -1.62 14.45
C ARG A 97 -3.80 -2.27 13.61
N VAL A 98 -2.54 -1.96 13.93
CA VAL A 98 -1.34 -2.57 13.35
C VAL A 98 -0.49 -3.10 14.49
N LEU A 99 -0.26 -4.41 14.53
CA LEU A 99 0.43 -5.09 15.65
C LEU A 99 -0.17 -4.72 17.04
N GLY A 100 -1.49 -4.52 17.09
CA GLY A 100 -2.24 -4.05 18.27
C GLY A 100 -2.39 -2.52 18.38
N TRP A 101 -1.43 -1.73 17.88
CA TRP A 101 -1.41 -0.27 18.01
C TRP A 101 -2.45 0.42 17.13
N LYS A 102 -3.17 1.40 17.68
CA LYS A 102 -4.09 2.25 16.89
C LYS A 102 -3.29 3.13 15.93
N VAL A 103 -3.64 3.11 14.65
CA VAL A 103 -3.04 3.95 13.60
C VAL A 103 -4.15 4.59 12.75
N PRO A 104 -3.95 5.81 12.22
CA PRO A 104 -4.90 6.41 11.29
C PRO A 104 -4.87 5.68 9.94
N LEU A 105 -6.02 5.63 9.27
CA LEU A 105 -6.23 5.03 7.96
C LEU A 105 -7.08 5.97 7.08
N THR A 106 -6.56 6.35 5.91
CA THR A 106 -7.27 7.12 4.88
C THR A 106 -7.23 6.44 3.51
N THR A 107 -6.25 5.56 3.28
CA THR A 107 -6.11 4.80 2.03
C THR A 107 -5.66 3.38 2.37
N LEU A 108 -6.40 2.38 1.90
CA LEU A 108 -6.08 0.96 2.09
C LEU A 108 -5.80 0.30 0.74
N PHE A 109 -4.79 -0.55 0.67
CA PHE A 109 -4.53 -1.46 -0.44
C PHE A 109 -4.61 -2.88 0.09
N VAL A 110 -5.52 -3.71 -0.43
CA VAL A 110 -5.76 -5.08 0.07
C VAL A 110 -5.77 -6.09 -1.08
N SER A 111 -4.99 -7.16 -0.97
CA SER A 111 -4.97 -8.23 -1.99
C SER A 111 -6.04 -9.26 -1.69
N VAL A 112 -7.01 -9.49 -2.58
CA VAL A 112 -8.08 -10.49 -2.39
C VAL A 112 -8.18 -11.43 -3.59
N GLU A 113 -8.75 -12.62 -3.40
CA GLU A 113 -8.98 -13.59 -4.49
C GLU A 113 -9.97 -12.99 -5.52
N ASP A 114 -11.21 -12.69 -5.12
CA ASP A 114 -12.26 -12.16 -5.99
C ASP A 114 -12.26 -10.61 -6.05
N ARG A 115 -11.17 -10.02 -6.57
CA ARG A 115 -10.94 -8.55 -6.61
C ARG A 115 -12.11 -7.75 -7.14
N ASP A 116 -12.62 -8.11 -8.31
CA ASP A 116 -13.54 -7.26 -9.06
C ASP A 116 -14.97 -7.32 -8.49
N GLU A 117 -15.34 -8.44 -7.86
CA GLU A 117 -16.60 -8.59 -7.12
C GLU A 117 -16.53 -7.89 -5.74
N LEU A 118 -15.35 -7.84 -5.08
CA LEU A 118 -15.18 -6.97 -3.90
C LEU A 118 -15.39 -5.50 -4.29
N ILE A 119 -14.74 -5.04 -5.37
CA ILE A 119 -14.91 -3.68 -5.91
C ILE A 119 -16.39 -3.41 -6.19
N ARG A 120 -17.08 -4.31 -6.92
CA ARG A 120 -18.51 -4.18 -7.23
C ARG A 120 -19.38 -4.04 -5.99
N LEU A 121 -19.07 -4.76 -4.91
CA LEU A 121 -19.87 -4.75 -3.69
C LEU A 121 -19.62 -3.53 -2.78
N ILE A 122 -18.41 -2.96 -2.75
CA ILE A 122 -18.04 -1.86 -1.83
C ILE A 122 -17.86 -0.49 -2.49
N ARG A 123 -17.74 -0.43 -3.83
CA ARG A 123 -17.68 0.84 -4.55
C ARG A 123 -18.99 1.60 -4.29
N PRO A 124 -18.94 2.88 -3.88
CA PRO A 124 -20.16 3.69 -3.75
C PRO A 124 -20.93 3.73 -5.07
N ALA A 125 -22.26 3.76 -4.99
CA ALA A 125 -23.05 4.27 -6.11
C ALA A 125 -22.54 5.69 -6.39
N GLY A 126 -22.08 5.94 -7.62
CA GLY A 126 -21.50 7.23 -7.97
C GLY A 126 -22.52 8.35 -7.76
N PRO A 127 -22.10 9.56 -7.36
CA PRO A 127 -23.00 10.70 -7.35
C PRO A 127 -23.59 10.88 -8.75
N ALA A 128 -24.88 11.24 -8.83
CA ALA A 128 -25.48 11.69 -10.08
C ALA A 128 -24.58 12.77 -10.70
N ASN A 129 -24.29 12.63 -12.00
CA ASN A 129 -23.20 13.28 -12.72
C ASN A 129 -22.98 14.76 -12.36
N GLY A 130 -21.82 15.13 -11.77
CA GLY A 130 -21.54 16.57 -11.54
C GLY A 130 -20.37 17.04 -10.65
N ALA A 131 -19.36 16.24 -10.28
CA ALA A 131 -18.35 16.66 -9.28
C ALA A 131 -16.87 16.35 -9.63
N ARG A 132 -16.39 16.73 -10.82
CA ARG A 132 -14.95 16.64 -11.17
C ARG A 132 -14.18 17.93 -10.82
N LYS A 133 -13.45 17.93 -9.69
CA LYS A 133 -12.31 18.81 -9.33
C LYS A 133 -11.75 18.34 -7.97
N THR A 134 -10.45 18.33 -7.66
CA THR A 134 -9.25 18.76 -8.40
C THR A 134 -8.14 17.68 -8.38
N SER A 135 -7.36 17.58 -9.45
CA SER A 135 -6.12 16.80 -9.50
C SER A 135 -4.90 17.71 -9.29
N ARG A 136 -4.19 17.56 -8.17
CA ARG A 136 -2.89 18.24 -7.95
C ARG A 136 -1.73 17.24 -8.04
N ALA A 137 -1.29 16.96 -9.26
CA ALA A 137 -0.20 16.04 -9.54
C ALA A 137 1.15 16.56 -9.00
N ARG A 138 1.54 16.11 -7.79
CA ARG A 138 2.87 16.41 -7.22
C ARG A 138 3.86 15.36 -7.70
N ARG A 139 4.53 15.65 -8.83
CA ARG A 139 5.58 14.81 -9.44
C ARG A 139 6.67 14.48 -8.41
N ILE A 140 6.73 13.23 -7.95
CA ILE A 140 7.71 12.79 -6.95
C ILE A 140 9.09 12.71 -7.62
N ARG A 141 9.98 13.63 -7.28
CA ARG A 141 11.42 13.49 -7.53
C ARG A 141 12.01 12.74 -6.32
N LEU A 142 12.50 11.52 -6.54
CA LEU A 142 13.26 10.78 -5.53
C LEU A 142 14.57 11.52 -5.23
N PRO A 143 15.02 11.62 -3.97
CA PRO A 143 16.32 12.18 -3.64
C PRO A 143 17.44 11.20 -4.03
N SER A 144 18.51 11.73 -4.63
CA SER A 144 19.75 10.97 -4.86
C SER A 144 20.46 10.66 -3.53
N PRO A 145 21.23 9.57 -3.43
CA PRO A 145 21.94 9.22 -2.20
C PRO A 145 23.03 10.24 -1.88
N VAL A 146 23.02 10.77 -0.66
CA VAL A 146 24.09 11.65 -0.14
C VAL A 146 25.25 10.80 0.35
N MET A 147 26.39 10.85 -0.34
CA MET A 147 27.65 10.40 0.24
C MET A 147 28.06 11.33 1.39
N LYS A 148 28.53 10.76 2.50
CA LYS A 148 29.11 11.53 3.61
C LYS A 148 30.51 12.02 3.22
N PRO A 149 30.81 13.33 3.20
CA PRO A 149 32.19 13.81 3.21
C PRO A 149 32.79 13.65 4.62
N GLY A 150 34.09 13.37 4.73
CA GLY A 150 34.77 13.47 6.03
C GLY A 150 35.82 12.42 6.40
N LEU A 151 36.70 12.00 5.49
CA LEU A 151 38.05 11.61 5.91
C LEU A 151 39.08 11.95 4.82
N ALA A 152 39.54 13.20 4.85
CA ALA A 152 40.71 13.65 4.10
C ALA A 152 41.73 14.21 5.10
N ARG A 153 42.92 13.61 5.12
CA ARG A 153 44.12 14.15 5.76
C ARG A 153 45.29 13.89 4.83
N ASP A 154 45.97 14.97 4.47
CA ASP A 154 47.41 15.08 4.21
C ASP A 154 48.06 14.22 3.08
N ALA A 155 48.94 14.76 2.22
CA ALA A 155 49.26 16.16 1.95
C ALA A 155 50.04 16.33 0.61
N ARG A 156 50.09 17.58 0.12
CA ARG A 156 51.25 18.23 -0.52
C ARG A 156 51.75 17.74 -1.91
N VAL A 157 51.29 18.46 -2.94
CA VAL A 157 52.08 19.12 -4.03
C VAL A 157 53.09 18.30 -4.86
N MET A 158 52.91 18.25 -6.19
CA MET A 158 53.88 18.78 -7.18
C MET A 158 53.33 18.83 -8.63
N HIS A 159 53.78 19.84 -9.39
CA HIS A 159 53.89 19.97 -10.86
C HIS A 159 52.75 19.60 -11.84
N THR A 160 52.23 20.63 -12.51
CA THR A 160 51.91 20.70 -13.97
C THR A 160 53.20 20.80 -14.82
N PRO A 161 53.23 20.65 -16.17
CA PRO A 161 52.16 20.80 -17.19
C PRO A 161 51.83 19.44 -17.91
N SER A 162 51.34 19.24 -19.14
CA SER A 162 51.37 20.01 -20.41
C SER A 162 50.19 19.69 -21.38
N ARG A 163 50.28 20.22 -22.61
CA ARG A 163 49.39 20.11 -23.79
C ARG A 163 50.22 19.65 -25.01
N PRO A 164 49.64 19.34 -26.20
CA PRO A 164 48.34 18.73 -26.50
C PRO A 164 48.39 17.66 -27.64
N THR A 165 47.22 17.08 -27.96
CA THR A 165 46.75 16.58 -29.28
C THR A 165 47.73 16.18 -30.40
N VAL A 166 47.60 14.94 -30.89
CA VAL A 166 47.51 14.63 -32.33
C VAL A 166 46.35 13.64 -32.53
N SER A 167 45.64 13.73 -33.65
CA SER A 167 44.74 12.69 -34.16
C SER A 167 45.07 12.45 -35.63
N HIS A 168 45.22 11.19 -36.02
CA HIS A 168 44.96 10.67 -37.37
C HIS A 168 44.92 9.13 -37.32
#